data_AF-Q6FWE4-F1
#
_entry.id   AF-Q6FWE4-F1
#
_cell.length_a   1.000
_cell.length_b   1.000
_cell.length_c   1.000
_cell.angle_alpha   90.00
_cell.angle_beta   90.00
_cell.angle_gamma   90.00
#
_symmetry.space_group_name_H-M   'P 1'
#
loop_
_entity.id
_entity.type
_entity.pdbx_description
1 polymer ?
#
loop_
_entity_poly.entity_id
_entity_poly.type
_entity_poly.pdbx_seq_one_letter_code
_entity_poly.pdbx_strand_id
1 'polypeptide(L)'
;MGRSKKRSRTSASRLNPLANPNNGGISKKDANLIERKLQPLIKNLNSVVPNERSMALSSATVLCEDAHMRKLLLKEKLIPTVTTKLLSDENTEIVVEAYGLLRNLCLEEGYDVAVHLWRSDIWTSILSGFEKLSDSLRALAAQDASEDTKKTTPQSKESRRLLFDFAENLLSLVIALCNGADSILEEVLTTQKLAELFTVLVNLLEYGIEKLPISVFNTILDLIYDFSSESFEFIETVSSDPTLSEFVKVLPTLKKEDHKSFNELTYVLIQGIYLQFLDMDMTYEQANEIIHTTCNAINGIDLVELEKNLSSITQDEDIANTVDSEVAAKIKEYTKKRALAHMQLQSIEITIDLITAIIEIIAAKFEQEHKRKLPESLSETLVSFVPLVFNKLASSFPARVLIGWNNLLWLYMSIDVNFYELPNNQHTLLWNFIKKEEGSDSKDISLKVSLMSVVWAMLKAATLQSEPLAVINQLGLNNSMAFVETIINEYKTCNEIELQQKCIGVLSSLALVQNQVEINRFIGHFFMEILTSKESDPLLLVEVTNFIFEIYSDSAYDYDTEVFVKDSFLQTLKEKVVPNLKERFKFVDRNKSPELKERATETFNILGSFINYKESEAH
;
A
#
# COMPACT_ATOMS: atom_id res chain seq x y z
N MET A 1 -21.86 -6.51 13.67
CA MET A 1 -21.05 -7.27 12.70
C MET A 1 -20.23 -6.25 11.95
N GLY A 2 -19.03 -5.95 12.47
CA GLY A 2 -18.16 -4.96 11.86
C GLY A 2 -17.64 -5.53 10.55
N ARG A 3 -17.90 -4.85 9.44
CA ARG A 3 -17.14 -5.12 8.21
C ARG A 3 -15.67 -4.96 8.59
N SER A 4 -14.88 -6.02 8.45
CA SER A 4 -13.42 -5.95 8.53
C SER A 4 -13.00 -4.75 7.68
N LYS A 5 -12.37 -3.73 8.29
CA LYS A 5 -11.87 -2.57 7.55
C LYS A 5 -11.05 -3.14 6.40
N LYS A 6 -11.42 -2.81 5.15
CA LYS A 6 -10.74 -3.24 3.92
C LYS A 6 -9.23 -3.34 4.20
N ARG A 7 -8.74 -4.56 4.36
CA ARG A 7 -7.35 -4.78 4.74
C ARG A 7 -6.56 -4.55 3.48
N SER A 8 -5.82 -3.44 3.49
CA SER A 8 -4.91 -3.05 2.42
C SER A 8 -5.64 -2.41 1.21
N ARG A 9 -5.63 -1.07 1.12
CA ARG A 9 -5.89 -0.31 -0.14
C ARG A 9 -4.68 -0.36 -1.09
N THR A 10 -3.92 -1.46 -1.04
CA THR A 10 -2.49 -1.45 -1.39
C THR A 10 -2.23 -1.74 -2.85
N SER A 11 -3.24 -2.16 -3.61
CA SER A 11 -3.11 -2.24 -5.06
C SER A 11 -3.18 -0.86 -5.73
N ALA A 12 -3.92 0.09 -5.13
CA ALA A 12 -3.96 1.49 -5.59
C ALA A 12 -2.63 2.23 -5.35
N SER A 13 -1.83 1.82 -4.35
CA SER A 13 -0.48 2.37 -4.12
C SER A 13 0.61 1.74 -4.99
N ARG A 14 0.30 0.67 -5.76
CA ARG A 14 1.19 0.14 -6.81
C ARG A 14 1.22 1.03 -8.06
N LEU A 15 0.41 2.09 -8.11
CA LEU A 15 0.53 3.15 -9.10
C LEU A 15 1.83 3.90 -8.83
N ASN A 16 2.76 3.77 -9.78
CA ASN A 16 4.12 4.30 -9.79
C ASN A 16 4.36 5.49 -8.82
N PRO A 17 4.95 5.26 -7.63
CA PRO A 17 5.19 6.31 -6.63
C PRO A 17 6.22 7.37 -7.08
N LEU A 18 6.89 7.15 -8.23
CA LEU A 18 7.80 8.09 -8.87
C LEU A 18 7.11 8.96 -9.93
N ALA A 19 5.78 8.84 -10.11
CA ALA A 19 5.02 9.64 -11.07
C ALA A 19 4.95 11.11 -10.62
N ASN A 20 5.98 11.86 -11.00
CA ASN A 20 6.03 13.31 -10.81
C ASN A 20 4.84 13.97 -11.56
N PRO A 21 3.96 14.74 -10.90
CA PRO A 21 2.89 15.46 -11.57
C PRO A 21 3.47 16.70 -12.26
N ASN A 22 4.21 16.50 -13.35
CA ASN A 22 4.62 17.61 -14.20
C ASN A 22 3.41 18.07 -15.04
N ASN A 23 2.81 19.18 -14.61
CA ASN A 23 1.87 19.97 -15.39
C ASN A 23 2.62 20.65 -16.55
N GLY A 24 2.54 20.07 -17.75
CA GLY A 24 3.17 20.60 -18.96
C GLY A 24 2.13 20.94 -20.03
N GLY A 25 1.89 22.24 -20.23
CA GLY A 25 1.30 22.74 -21.49
C GLY A 25 2.23 22.42 -22.66
N ILE A 26 1.66 22.18 -23.85
CA ILE A 26 2.40 21.76 -25.05
C ILE A 26 3.44 22.81 -25.42
N SER A 27 4.73 22.46 -25.31
CA SER A 27 5.83 23.30 -25.75
C SER A 27 5.99 23.24 -27.28
N LYS A 28 6.58 24.26 -27.91
CA LYS A 28 6.97 24.20 -29.33
C LYS A 28 7.90 23.01 -29.66
N LYS A 29 8.63 22.51 -28.65
CA LYS A 29 9.45 21.29 -28.78
C LYS A 29 8.59 20.03 -28.88
N ASP A 30 7.49 19.96 -28.14
CA ASP A 30 6.58 18.82 -28.14
C ASP A 30 5.84 18.70 -29.48
N ALA A 31 5.40 19.83 -30.06
CA ALA A 31 4.76 19.85 -31.38
C ALA A 31 5.67 19.25 -32.48
N ASN A 32 6.95 19.63 -32.49
CA ASN A 32 7.93 19.07 -33.43
C ASN A 32 8.18 17.58 -33.18
N LEU A 33 8.19 17.13 -31.92
CA LEU A 33 8.38 15.72 -31.56
C LEU A 33 7.19 14.88 -32.00
N ILE A 34 5.98 15.39 -31.81
CA ILE A 34 4.72 14.75 -32.25
C ILE A 34 4.75 14.55 -33.76
N GLU A 35 4.97 15.62 -34.54
CA GLU A 35 4.95 15.56 -36.01
C GLU A 35 6.05 14.66 -36.58
N ARG A 36 7.27 14.71 -36.02
CA ARG A 36 8.42 14.01 -36.60
C ARG A 36 8.56 12.56 -36.16
N LYS A 37 8.06 12.20 -34.97
CA LYS A 37 8.30 10.88 -34.37
C LYS A 37 7.02 10.13 -34.03
N LEU A 38 6.06 10.79 -33.36
CA LEU A 38 4.87 10.09 -32.85
C LEU A 38 3.83 9.83 -33.93
N GLN A 39 3.52 10.80 -34.78
CA GLN A 39 2.55 10.62 -35.87
C GLN A 39 2.98 9.56 -36.89
N PRO A 40 4.26 9.52 -37.34
CA PRO A 40 4.75 8.42 -38.17
C PRO A 40 4.62 7.06 -37.48
N LEU A 41 4.86 7.00 -36.17
CA LEU A 41 4.72 5.77 -35.39
C LEU A 41 3.27 5.27 -35.38
N ILE A 42 2.31 6.15 -35.06
CA ILE A 42 0.87 5.82 -35.10
C ILE A 42 0.43 5.41 -36.51
N LYS A 43 0.98 6.03 -37.55
CA LYS A 43 0.72 5.64 -38.94
C LYS A 43 1.23 4.22 -39.23
N ASN A 44 2.43 3.87 -38.74
CA ASN A 44 3.00 2.54 -38.92
C ASN A 44 2.23 1.47 -38.13
N LEU A 45 1.69 1.78 -36.95
CA LEU A 45 0.75 0.89 -36.24
C LEU A 45 -0.51 0.57 -37.07
N ASN A 46 -0.93 1.51 -37.92
CA ASN A 46 -2.06 1.32 -38.84
C ASN A 46 -1.65 0.75 -40.21
N SER A 47 -0.37 0.37 -40.41
CA SER A 47 0.10 -0.15 -41.68
C SER A 47 -0.59 -1.47 -42.05
N VAL A 48 -0.77 -1.70 -43.34
CA VAL A 48 -1.23 -2.99 -43.87
C VAL A 48 -0.15 -4.07 -43.73
N VAL A 49 1.13 -3.68 -43.58
CA VAL A 49 2.27 -4.59 -43.48
C VAL A 49 2.48 -5.05 -42.03
N PRO A 50 2.38 -6.36 -41.70
CA PRO A 50 2.51 -6.86 -40.33
C PRO A 50 3.85 -6.50 -39.67
N ASN A 51 4.96 -6.58 -40.41
CA ASN A 51 6.29 -6.26 -39.88
C ASN A 51 6.41 -4.78 -39.47
N GLU A 52 5.81 -3.85 -40.23
CA GLU A 52 5.79 -2.43 -39.87
C GLU A 52 4.99 -2.18 -38.60
N ARG A 53 3.85 -2.88 -38.44
CA ARG A 53 3.03 -2.81 -37.23
C ARG A 53 3.78 -3.35 -36.00
N SER A 54 4.41 -4.52 -36.12
CA SER A 54 5.20 -5.12 -35.04
C SER A 54 6.34 -4.19 -34.61
N MET A 55 7.16 -3.70 -35.54
CA MET A 55 8.25 -2.76 -35.22
C MET A 55 7.74 -1.46 -34.56
N ALA A 56 6.62 -0.93 -35.05
CA ALA A 56 6.00 0.25 -34.46
C ALA A 56 5.41 -0.02 -33.07
N LEU A 57 4.85 -1.20 -32.84
CA LEU A 57 4.30 -1.61 -31.55
C LEU A 57 5.40 -1.74 -30.50
N SER A 58 6.50 -2.45 -30.81
CA SER A 58 7.64 -2.54 -29.90
C SER A 58 8.26 -1.18 -29.61
N SER A 59 8.35 -0.31 -30.63
CA SER A 59 8.82 1.06 -30.44
C SER A 59 7.87 1.89 -29.55
N ALA A 60 6.56 1.73 -29.69
CA ALA A 60 5.57 2.39 -28.84
C ALA A 60 5.67 1.91 -27.39
N THR A 61 5.83 0.60 -27.17
CA THR A 61 6.00 0.02 -25.83
C THR A 61 7.19 0.61 -25.10
N VAL A 62 8.35 0.70 -25.74
CA VAL A 62 9.55 1.31 -25.13
C VAL A 62 9.35 2.80 -24.87
N LEU A 63 8.77 3.55 -25.82
CA LEU A 63 8.52 4.98 -25.62
C LEU A 63 7.53 5.26 -24.50
N CYS A 64 6.57 4.35 -24.26
CA CYS A 64 5.60 4.47 -23.18
C CYS A 64 6.21 4.24 -21.78
N GLU A 65 7.46 3.80 -21.66
CA GLU A 65 8.14 3.73 -20.36
C GLU A 65 8.41 5.14 -19.79
N ASP A 66 8.69 6.12 -20.66
CA ASP A 66 8.85 7.52 -20.26
C ASP A 66 7.49 8.20 -20.07
N ALA A 67 7.31 8.86 -18.91
CA ALA A 67 6.03 9.47 -18.54
C ALA A 67 5.59 10.61 -19.46
N HIS A 68 6.54 11.39 -20.02
CA HIS A 68 6.21 12.49 -20.93
C HIS A 68 5.80 11.94 -22.31
N MET A 69 6.58 11.02 -22.85
CA MET A 69 6.30 10.35 -24.12
C MET A 69 4.98 9.58 -24.09
N ARG A 70 4.72 8.86 -22.99
CA ARG A 70 3.45 8.15 -22.75
C ARG A 70 2.26 9.09 -22.85
N LYS A 71 2.28 10.23 -22.13
CA LYS A 71 1.21 11.23 -22.18
C LYS A 71 0.99 11.82 -23.58
N LEU A 72 2.06 12.04 -24.35
CA LEU A 72 1.94 12.50 -25.73
C LEU A 72 1.32 11.44 -26.65
N LEU A 73 1.76 10.18 -26.54
CA LEU A 73 1.20 9.08 -27.33
C LEU A 73 -0.28 8.82 -27.05
N LEU A 74 -0.71 8.96 -25.78
CA LEU A 74 -2.12 8.86 -25.41
C LEU A 74 -2.96 9.95 -26.09
N LYS A 75 -2.45 11.18 -26.22
CA LYS A 75 -3.10 12.28 -26.96
C LYS A 75 -3.18 12.01 -28.47
N GLU A 76 -2.21 11.31 -29.04
CA GLU A 76 -2.18 10.92 -30.46
C GLU A 76 -2.98 9.64 -30.77
N LYS A 77 -3.99 9.32 -29.94
CA LYS A 77 -4.93 8.19 -30.14
C LYS A 77 -4.26 6.82 -30.18
N LEU A 78 -3.23 6.60 -29.35
CA LEU A 78 -2.61 5.28 -29.21
C LEU A 78 -3.63 4.20 -28.79
N ILE A 79 -4.40 4.43 -27.71
CA ILE A 79 -5.37 3.43 -27.21
C ILE A 79 -6.42 3.04 -28.26
N PRO A 80 -7.11 3.99 -28.93
CA PRO A 80 -8.03 3.64 -30.03
C PRO A 80 -7.37 2.86 -31.16
N THR A 81 -6.12 3.20 -31.51
CA THR A 81 -5.37 2.49 -32.56
C THR A 81 -5.12 1.04 -32.17
N VAL A 82 -4.64 0.80 -30.94
CA VAL A 82 -4.35 -0.55 -30.44
C VAL A 82 -5.62 -1.39 -30.35
N THR A 83 -6.67 -0.85 -29.73
CA THR A 83 -7.95 -1.57 -29.48
C THR A 83 -8.68 -1.93 -30.78
N THR A 84 -8.70 -1.04 -31.76
CA THR A 84 -9.45 -1.27 -33.01
C THR A 84 -8.66 -2.06 -34.05
N LYS A 85 -7.33 -1.91 -34.12
CA LYS A 85 -6.51 -2.48 -35.19
C LYS A 85 -5.65 -3.68 -34.78
N LEU A 86 -5.07 -3.66 -33.57
CA LEU A 86 -4.02 -4.62 -33.20
C LEU A 86 -4.55 -5.81 -32.39
N LEU A 87 -5.61 -5.63 -31.60
CA LEU A 87 -6.22 -6.76 -30.85
C LEU A 87 -6.89 -7.80 -31.77
N SER A 88 -7.23 -7.39 -32.99
CA SER A 88 -7.84 -8.22 -34.04
C SER A 88 -6.88 -8.57 -35.17
N ASP A 89 -5.57 -8.42 -34.95
CA ASP A 89 -4.54 -8.72 -35.96
C ASP A 89 -4.50 -10.23 -36.31
N GLU A 90 -4.13 -10.53 -37.55
CA GLU A 90 -3.92 -11.91 -38.00
C GLU A 90 -2.63 -12.51 -37.41
N ASN A 91 -1.64 -11.66 -37.08
CA ASN A 91 -0.42 -12.11 -36.42
C ASN A 91 -0.61 -12.16 -34.90
N THR A 92 -0.58 -13.36 -34.33
CA THR A 92 -0.72 -13.59 -32.89
C THR A 92 0.33 -12.86 -32.06
N GLU A 93 1.56 -12.70 -32.54
CA GLU A 93 2.61 -11.98 -31.80
C GLU A 93 2.24 -10.51 -31.58
N ILE A 94 1.67 -9.86 -32.60
CA ILE A 94 1.15 -8.48 -32.52
C ILE A 94 0.01 -8.40 -31.52
N VAL A 95 -0.92 -9.37 -31.54
CA VAL A 95 -2.04 -9.41 -30.58
C VAL A 95 -1.52 -9.52 -29.15
N VAL A 96 -0.59 -10.44 -28.89
CA VAL A 96 -0.01 -10.65 -27.56
C VAL A 96 0.70 -9.41 -27.05
N GLU A 97 1.54 -8.79 -27.89
CA GLU A 97 2.27 -7.57 -27.54
C GLU A 97 1.33 -6.36 -27.35
N ALA A 98 0.23 -6.29 -28.10
CA ALA A 98 -0.77 -5.25 -27.97
C ALA A 98 -1.48 -5.29 -26.61
N TYR A 99 -1.85 -6.49 -26.12
CA TYR A 99 -2.37 -6.63 -24.76
C TYR A 99 -1.33 -6.26 -23.70
N GLY A 100 -0.06 -6.61 -23.91
CA GLY A 100 1.05 -6.21 -23.03
C GLY A 100 1.21 -4.68 -22.95
N LEU A 101 1.09 -3.97 -24.08
CA LEU A 101 1.10 -2.51 -24.11
C LEU A 101 -0.09 -1.92 -23.34
N LEU A 102 -1.31 -2.43 -23.55
CA LEU A 102 -2.51 -1.94 -22.84
C LEU A 102 -2.40 -2.16 -21.33
N ARG A 103 -1.89 -3.32 -20.90
CA ARG A 103 -1.60 -3.61 -19.50
C ARG A 103 -0.64 -2.58 -18.92
N ASN A 104 0.49 -2.33 -19.58
CA ASN A 104 1.48 -1.37 -19.10
C ASN A 104 0.89 0.05 -19.00
N LEU A 105 0.12 0.49 -20.01
CA LEU A 105 -0.55 1.79 -19.99
C LEU A 105 -1.54 1.91 -18.82
N CYS A 106 -2.29 0.83 -18.54
CA CYS A 106 -3.25 0.80 -17.44
C CYS A 106 -2.55 0.87 -16.07
N LEU A 107 -1.43 0.15 -15.90
CA LEU A 107 -0.64 0.17 -14.66
C LEU A 107 0.03 1.53 -14.41
N GLU A 108 0.52 2.20 -15.45
CA GLU A 108 1.28 3.44 -15.32
C GLU A 108 0.40 4.70 -15.19
N GLU A 109 -0.79 4.73 -15.81
CA GLU A 109 -1.68 5.90 -15.78
C GLU A 109 -2.89 5.72 -14.84
N GLY A 110 -3.17 4.49 -14.40
CA GLY A 110 -4.23 4.18 -13.44
C GLY A 110 -5.65 4.49 -13.94
N TYR A 111 -6.41 5.21 -13.12
CA TYR A 111 -7.86 5.42 -13.26
C TYR A 111 -8.31 5.88 -14.64
N ASP A 112 -7.65 6.90 -15.21
CA ASP A 112 -8.09 7.49 -16.48
C ASP A 112 -8.01 6.50 -17.65
N VAL A 113 -6.91 5.74 -17.74
CA VAL A 113 -6.74 4.73 -18.78
C VAL A 113 -7.65 3.52 -18.53
N ALA A 114 -7.78 3.07 -17.28
CA ALA A 114 -8.65 1.96 -16.93
C ALA A 114 -10.11 2.22 -17.32
N VAL A 115 -10.65 3.38 -16.93
CA VAL A 115 -12.02 3.79 -17.27
C VAL A 115 -12.18 3.99 -18.77
N HIS A 116 -11.17 4.53 -19.47
CA HIS A 116 -11.23 4.70 -20.92
C HIS A 116 -11.28 3.36 -21.67
N LEU A 117 -10.45 2.38 -21.27
CA LEU A 117 -10.46 1.04 -21.84
C LEU A 117 -11.79 0.33 -21.56
N TRP A 118 -12.30 0.42 -20.32
CA TRP A 118 -13.58 -0.16 -19.94
C TRP A 118 -14.74 0.37 -20.77
N ARG A 119 -14.84 1.70 -20.93
CA ARG A 119 -15.84 2.35 -21.78
C ARG A 119 -15.70 2.03 -23.27
N SER A 120 -14.52 1.59 -23.68
CA SER A 120 -14.24 1.15 -25.06
C SER A 120 -14.54 -0.34 -25.27
N ASP A 121 -15.26 -0.98 -24.33
CA ASP A 121 -15.66 -2.39 -24.39
C ASP A 121 -14.47 -3.37 -24.48
N ILE A 122 -13.39 -3.07 -23.75
CA ILE A 122 -12.20 -3.93 -23.69
C ILE A 122 -12.53 -5.34 -23.17
N TRP A 123 -13.55 -5.48 -22.31
CA TRP A 123 -13.95 -6.77 -21.74
C TRP A 123 -14.32 -7.79 -22.83
N THR A 124 -15.05 -7.39 -23.86
CA THR A 124 -15.41 -8.26 -24.99
C THR A 124 -14.16 -8.82 -25.69
N SER A 125 -13.12 -8.00 -25.83
CA SER A 125 -11.84 -8.45 -26.42
C SER A 125 -11.11 -9.41 -25.49
N ILE A 126 -11.07 -9.11 -24.18
CA ILE A 126 -10.49 -9.98 -23.15
C ILE A 126 -11.19 -11.34 -23.13
N LEU A 127 -12.52 -11.37 -23.14
CA LEU A 127 -13.32 -12.59 -23.14
C LEU A 127 -13.01 -13.46 -24.38
N SER A 128 -12.96 -12.85 -25.57
CA SER A 128 -12.53 -13.57 -26.79
C SER A 128 -11.09 -14.09 -26.67
N GLY A 129 -10.21 -13.36 -26.00
CA GLY A 129 -8.86 -13.82 -25.69
C GLY A 129 -8.85 -15.03 -24.76
N PHE A 130 -9.66 -15.02 -23.71
CA PHE A 130 -9.83 -16.11 -22.76
C PHE A 130 -10.40 -17.40 -23.39
N GLU A 131 -11.35 -17.27 -24.31
CA GLU A 131 -11.86 -18.40 -25.10
C GLU A 131 -10.74 -19.04 -25.93
N LYS A 132 -9.98 -18.23 -26.68
CA LYS A 132 -8.84 -18.70 -27.50
C LYS A 132 -7.74 -19.34 -26.65
N LEU A 133 -7.44 -18.75 -25.49
CA LEU A 133 -6.50 -19.29 -24.52
C LEU A 133 -6.95 -20.67 -24.04
N SER A 134 -8.22 -20.80 -23.63
CA SER A 134 -8.79 -22.06 -23.15
C SER A 134 -8.77 -23.15 -24.23
N ASP A 135 -9.11 -22.81 -25.47
CA ASP A 135 -9.03 -23.74 -26.61
C ASP A 135 -7.60 -24.21 -26.88
N SER A 136 -6.65 -23.27 -26.89
CA SER A 136 -5.24 -23.56 -27.14
C SER A 136 -4.62 -24.39 -26.02
N LEU A 137 -5.02 -24.12 -24.76
CA LEU A 137 -4.56 -24.88 -23.60
C LEU A 137 -5.07 -26.32 -23.62
N ARG A 138 -6.34 -26.54 -24.00
CA ARG A 138 -6.91 -27.89 -24.18
C ARG A 138 -6.19 -28.66 -25.27
N ALA A 139 -5.88 -28.01 -26.39
CA ALA A 139 -5.11 -28.61 -27.47
C ALA A 139 -3.69 -28.97 -27.01
N LEU A 140 -3.04 -28.10 -26.25
CA LEU A 140 -1.71 -28.34 -25.67
C LEU A 140 -1.73 -29.51 -24.67
N ALA A 141 -2.75 -29.56 -23.79
CA ALA A 141 -2.92 -30.66 -22.83
C ALA A 141 -3.09 -32.02 -23.53
N ALA A 142 -3.87 -32.07 -24.61
CA ALA A 142 -4.05 -33.28 -25.41
C ALA A 142 -2.74 -33.72 -26.11
N GLN A 143 -1.93 -32.76 -26.56
CA GLN A 143 -0.61 -33.04 -27.14
C GLN A 143 0.36 -33.60 -26.09
N ASP A 144 0.43 -32.99 -24.90
CA ASP A 144 1.29 -33.42 -23.81
C ASP A 144 0.92 -34.81 -23.26
N ALA A 145 -0.34 -35.25 -23.42
CA ALA A 145 -0.80 -36.58 -23.02
C ALA A 145 -0.41 -37.70 -24.01
N SER A 146 0.02 -37.36 -25.23
CA SER A 146 0.39 -38.35 -26.25
C SER A 146 1.87 -38.76 -26.14
N GLU A 147 2.16 -40.06 -26.04
CA GLU A 147 3.52 -40.60 -25.79
C GLU A 147 4.54 -40.39 -26.94
N ASP A 148 4.09 -39.99 -28.14
CA ASP A 148 4.92 -39.86 -29.35
C ASP A 148 5.76 -38.56 -29.43
N THR A 149 5.63 -37.64 -28.48
CA THR A 149 6.20 -36.28 -28.55
C THR A 149 7.58 -36.14 -27.90
N LYS A 150 8.56 -36.95 -28.30
CA LYS A 150 9.97 -36.78 -27.84
C LYS A 150 10.79 -35.72 -28.60
N LYS A 151 10.21 -34.99 -29.54
CA LYS A 151 10.91 -33.87 -30.22
C LYS A 151 10.04 -32.61 -30.23
N THR A 152 10.20 -31.77 -29.22
CA THR A 152 9.73 -30.38 -29.25
C THR A 152 10.52 -29.62 -30.30
N THR A 153 9.85 -29.20 -31.38
CA THR A 153 10.44 -28.32 -32.39
C THR A 153 10.60 -26.91 -31.83
N PRO A 154 11.57 -26.10 -32.30
CA PRO A 154 11.69 -24.69 -31.90
C PRO A 154 10.38 -23.92 -32.07
N GLN A 155 9.64 -24.20 -33.15
CA GLN A 155 8.33 -23.60 -33.40
C GLN A 155 7.29 -23.98 -32.33
N SER A 156 7.23 -25.24 -31.89
CA SER A 156 6.32 -25.65 -30.80
C SER A 156 6.65 -24.97 -29.46
N LYS A 157 7.95 -24.74 -29.19
CA LYS A 157 8.39 -24.03 -27.98
C LYS A 157 7.98 -22.56 -28.02
N GLU A 158 8.13 -21.93 -29.18
CA GLU A 158 7.75 -20.53 -29.39
C GLU A 158 6.24 -20.33 -29.31
N SER A 159 5.44 -21.22 -29.92
CA SER A 159 3.98 -21.19 -29.78
C SER A 159 3.53 -21.38 -28.34
N ARG A 160 4.18 -22.28 -27.58
CA ARG A 160 3.92 -22.47 -26.14
C ARG A 160 4.28 -21.22 -25.34
N ARG A 161 5.40 -20.56 -25.65
CA ARG A 161 5.80 -19.30 -25.02
C ARG A 161 4.75 -18.21 -25.27
N LEU A 162 4.40 -17.97 -26.53
CA LEU A 162 3.40 -16.97 -26.91
C LEU A 162 2.03 -17.22 -26.25
N LEU A 163 1.61 -18.49 -26.11
CA LEU A 163 0.36 -18.83 -25.42
C LEU A 163 0.36 -18.37 -23.96
N PHE A 164 1.47 -18.57 -23.25
CA PHE A 164 1.56 -18.18 -21.85
C PHE A 164 1.82 -16.68 -21.67
N ASP A 165 2.59 -16.05 -22.56
CA ASP A 165 2.73 -14.59 -22.62
C ASP A 165 1.34 -13.95 -22.85
N PHE A 166 0.48 -14.58 -23.66
CA PHE A 166 -0.91 -14.14 -23.85
C PHE A 166 -1.76 -14.26 -22.59
N ALA A 167 -1.67 -15.41 -21.90
CA ALA A 167 -2.39 -15.65 -20.65
C ALA A 167 -2.02 -14.63 -19.58
N GLU A 168 -0.71 -14.39 -19.40
CA GLU A 168 -0.17 -13.39 -18.48
C GLU A 168 -0.73 -12.00 -18.83
N ASN A 169 -0.59 -11.55 -20.08
CA ASN A 169 -1.03 -10.21 -20.48
C ASN A 169 -2.55 -10.01 -20.29
N LEU A 170 -3.37 -11.02 -20.57
CA LEU A 170 -4.82 -10.94 -20.37
C LEU A 170 -5.18 -10.83 -18.88
N LEU A 171 -4.65 -11.74 -18.05
CA LEU A 171 -4.95 -11.75 -16.61
C LEU A 171 -4.42 -10.48 -15.93
N SER A 172 -3.18 -10.07 -16.22
CA SER A 172 -2.60 -8.85 -15.66
C SER A 172 -3.33 -7.59 -16.13
N LEU A 173 -3.90 -7.57 -17.35
CA LEU A 173 -4.75 -6.46 -17.78
C LEU A 173 -6.05 -6.40 -16.97
N VAL A 174 -6.67 -7.53 -16.66
CA VAL A 174 -7.86 -7.59 -15.77
C VAL A 174 -7.51 -7.03 -14.39
N ILE A 175 -6.38 -7.46 -13.81
CA ILE A 175 -5.89 -6.94 -12.53
C ILE A 175 -5.69 -5.42 -12.61
N ALA A 176 -4.99 -4.92 -13.64
CA ALA A 176 -4.73 -3.49 -13.81
C ALA A 176 -6.01 -2.67 -13.98
N LEU A 177 -7.01 -3.18 -14.70
CA LEU A 177 -8.31 -2.52 -14.87
C LEU A 177 -9.08 -2.42 -13.54
N CYS A 178 -9.12 -3.51 -12.77
CA CYS A 178 -9.83 -3.54 -11.49
C CYS A 178 -9.14 -2.67 -10.43
N ASN A 179 -7.80 -2.70 -10.37
CA ASN A 179 -7.02 -1.83 -9.50
C ASN A 179 -7.08 -0.35 -9.93
N GLY A 180 -7.32 -0.09 -11.21
CA GLY A 180 -7.46 1.26 -11.74
C GLY A 180 -8.75 1.97 -11.32
N ALA A 181 -9.86 1.26 -11.13
CA ALA A 181 -11.12 1.86 -10.70
C ALA A 181 -12.03 0.90 -9.93
N ASP A 182 -12.43 1.30 -8.71
CA ASP A 182 -13.34 0.56 -7.84
C ASP A 182 -14.64 0.14 -8.54
N SER A 183 -15.21 1.01 -9.40
CA SER A 183 -16.42 0.71 -10.16
C SER A 183 -16.25 -0.44 -11.15
N ILE A 184 -15.04 -0.63 -11.68
CA ILE A 184 -14.73 -1.75 -12.59
C ILE A 184 -14.64 -3.04 -11.77
N LEU A 185 -13.92 -3.01 -10.64
CA LEU A 185 -13.84 -4.15 -9.72
C LEU A 185 -15.25 -4.59 -9.28
N GLU A 186 -16.10 -3.65 -8.85
CA GLU A 186 -17.48 -3.94 -8.44
C GLU A 186 -18.28 -4.60 -9.58
N GLU A 187 -18.16 -4.09 -10.81
CA GLU A 187 -18.84 -4.68 -11.98
C GLU A 187 -18.31 -6.08 -12.31
N VAL A 188 -17.00 -6.31 -12.21
CA VAL A 188 -16.40 -7.64 -12.42
C VAL A 188 -16.92 -8.64 -11.39
N LEU A 189 -16.95 -8.25 -10.12
CA LEU A 189 -17.34 -9.12 -9.00
C LEU A 189 -18.84 -9.44 -8.95
N THR A 190 -19.70 -8.56 -9.44
CA THR A 190 -21.17 -8.68 -9.30
C THR A 190 -21.89 -9.23 -10.54
N THR A 191 -21.17 -9.41 -11.65
CA THR A 191 -21.75 -9.85 -12.93
C THR A 191 -21.20 -11.21 -13.37
N GLN A 192 -21.63 -11.71 -14.53
CA GLN A 192 -21.14 -12.95 -15.13
C GLN A 192 -19.62 -12.95 -15.40
N LYS A 193 -19.01 -11.77 -15.44
CA LYS A 193 -17.57 -11.57 -15.65
C LYS A 193 -16.70 -12.37 -14.66
N LEU A 194 -17.12 -12.48 -13.40
CA LEU A 194 -16.41 -13.27 -12.40
C LEU A 194 -16.38 -14.76 -12.76
N ALA A 195 -17.50 -15.31 -13.24
CA ALA A 195 -17.59 -16.71 -13.64
C ALA A 195 -16.74 -17.01 -14.90
N GLU A 196 -16.70 -16.07 -15.85
CA GLU A 196 -15.81 -16.15 -17.03
C GLU A 196 -14.34 -16.17 -16.60
N LEU A 197 -13.97 -15.32 -15.65
CA LEU A 197 -12.62 -15.27 -15.08
C LEU A 197 -12.26 -16.58 -14.36
N PHE A 198 -13.17 -17.10 -13.51
CA PHE A 198 -12.96 -18.37 -12.80
C PHE A 198 -12.75 -19.53 -13.75
N THR A 199 -13.53 -19.59 -14.84
CA THR A 199 -13.37 -20.64 -15.86
C THR A 199 -11.94 -20.68 -16.41
N VAL A 200 -11.34 -19.52 -16.66
CA VAL A 200 -9.96 -19.43 -17.17
C VAL A 200 -8.93 -19.84 -16.12
N LEU A 201 -9.12 -19.40 -14.87
CA LEU A 201 -8.24 -19.78 -13.76
C LEU A 201 -8.26 -21.30 -13.54
N VAL A 202 -9.46 -21.90 -13.52
CA VAL A 202 -9.64 -23.34 -13.39
C VAL A 202 -8.96 -24.07 -14.54
N ASN A 203 -9.17 -23.66 -15.80
CA ASN A 203 -8.50 -24.28 -16.95
C ASN A 203 -6.97 -24.26 -16.84
N LEU A 204 -6.38 -23.13 -16.39
CA LEU A 204 -4.94 -23.00 -16.19
C LEU A 204 -4.43 -23.89 -15.04
N LEU A 205 -5.16 -23.94 -13.92
CA LEU A 205 -4.78 -24.76 -12.77
C LEU A 205 -4.91 -26.27 -13.06
N GLU A 206 -5.96 -26.68 -13.77
CA GLU A 206 -6.16 -28.08 -14.22
C GLU A 206 -5.08 -28.55 -15.20
N TYR A 207 -4.53 -27.65 -16.01
CA TYR A 207 -3.38 -27.97 -16.86
C TYR A 207 -2.14 -28.39 -16.03
N GLY A 208 -2.00 -27.82 -14.83
CA GLY A 208 -1.07 -28.22 -13.79
C GLY A 208 -0.03 -27.15 -13.46
N ILE A 209 0.11 -26.83 -12.17
CA ILE A 209 1.02 -25.79 -11.64
C ILE A 209 2.46 -26.00 -12.13
N GLU A 210 2.95 -27.24 -12.14
CA GLU A 210 4.32 -27.59 -12.58
C GLU A 210 4.58 -27.34 -14.08
N LYS A 211 3.51 -27.23 -14.88
CA LYS A 211 3.61 -27.02 -16.33
C LYS A 211 3.49 -25.57 -16.73
N LEU A 212 2.99 -24.72 -15.84
CA LEU A 212 2.82 -23.29 -16.05
C LEU A 212 4.17 -22.57 -15.90
N PRO A 213 4.45 -21.56 -16.75
CA PRO A 213 5.53 -20.62 -16.44
C PRO A 213 5.25 -19.91 -15.12
N ILE A 214 6.33 -19.60 -14.39
CA ILE A 214 6.22 -18.92 -13.10
C ILE A 214 5.52 -17.57 -13.20
N SER A 215 5.67 -16.84 -14.31
CA SER A 215 5.00 -15.54 -14.49
C SER A 215 3.48 -15.68 -14.52
N VAL A 216 2.96 -16.67 -15.26
CA VAL A 216 1.53 -17.00 -15.28
C VAL A 216 1.05 -17.46 -13.92
N PHE A 217 1.80 -18.33 -13.24
CA PHE A 217 1.42 -18.79 -11.91
C PHE A 217 1.37 -17.63 -10.89
N ASN A 218 2.38 -16.76 -10.89
CA ASN A 218 2.38 -15.56 -10.05
C ASN A 218 1.23 -14.62 -10.41
N THR A 219 0.86 -14.48 -11.68
CA THR A 219 -0.29 -13.65 -12.08
C THR A 219 -1.63 -14.23 -11.58
N ILE A 220 -1.77 -15.57 -11.54
CA ILE A 220 -2.93 -16.23 -10.93
C ILE A 220 -2.99 -15.91 -9.43
N LEU A 221 -1.85 -16.05 -8.74
CA LEU A 221 -1.76 -15.75 -7.31
C LEU A 221 -2.01 -14.25 -7.02
N ASP A 222 -1.43 -13.35 -7.82
CA ASP A 222 -1.63 -11.90 -7.74
C ASP A 222 -3.12 -11.55 -7.88
N LEU A 223 -3.82 -12.17 -8.84
CA LEU A 223 -5.25 -11.94 -9.03
C LEU A 223 -6.05 -12.34 -7.79
N ILE A 224 -5.81 -13.56 -7.29
CA ILE A 224 -6.53 -14.08 -6.11
C ILE A 224 -6.21 -13.21 -4.89
N TYR A 225 -4.94 -12.84 -4.69
CA TYR A 225 -4.50 -11.99 -3.59
C TYR A 225 -5.14 -10.60 -3.64
N ASP A 226 -5.00 -9.90 -4.77
CA ASP A 226 -5.51 -8.54 -4.92
C ASP A 226 -7.04 -8.52 -4.73
N PHE A 227 -7.78 -9.45 -5.34
CA PHE A 227 -9.25 -9.45 -5.27
C PHE A 227 -9.75 -9.88 -3.89
N SER A 228 -9.10 -10.85 -3.24
CA SER A 228 -9.46 -11.27 -1.87
C SER A 228 -9.16 -10.18 -0.83
N SER A 229 -8.15 -9.35 -1.05
CA SER A 229 -7.85 -8.22 -0.16
C SER A 229 -8.91 -7.10 -0.21
N GLU A 230 -9.63 -6.98 -1.33
CA GLU A 230 -10.61 -5.90 -1.57
C GLU A 230 -12.08 -6.31 -1.37
N SER A 231 -12.41 -7.61 -1.47
CA SER A 231 -13.79 -8.09 -1.38
C SER A 231 -13.91 -9.41 -0.62
N PHE A 232 -14.75 -9.37 0.43
CA PHE A 232 -15.15 -10.55 1.18
C PHE A 232 -16.06 -11.47 0.33
N GLU A 233 -16.92 -10.89 -0.50
CA GLU A 233 -17.78 -11.63 -1.43
C GLU A 233 -16.95 -12.46 -2.43
N PHE A 234 -15.79 -11.95 -2.85
CA PHE A 234 -14.85 -12.72 -3.67
C PHE A 234 -14.30 -13.94 -2.92
N ILE A 235 -13.91 -13.79 -1.64
CA ILE A 235 -13.44 -14.90 -0.79
C ILE A 235 -14.54 -15.98 -0.67
N GLU A 236 -15.79 -15.59 -0.43
CA GLU A 236 -16.92 -16.52 -0.34
C GLU A 236 -17.14 -17.28 -1.67
N THR A 237 -17.03 -16.57 -2.79
CA THR A 237 -17.22 -17.14 -4.13
C THR A 237 -16.09 -18.13 -4.47
N VAL A 238 -14.84 -17.79 -4.18
CA VAL A 238 -13.69 -18.71 -4.33
C VAL A 238 -13.86 -19.94 -3.43
N SER A 239 -14.29 -19.75 -2.18
CA SER A 239 -14.50 -20.84 -1.22
C SER A 239 -15.61 -21.80 -1.65
N SER A 240 -16.56 -21.32 -2.45
CA SER A 240 -17.69 -22.08 -2.99
C SER A 240 -17.34 -22.82 -4.30
N ASP A 241 -16.32 -22.38 -5.04
CA ASP A 241 -15.86 -23.06 -6.24
C ASP A 241 -15.03 -24.31 -5.88
N PRO A 242 -15.37 -25.52 -6.36
CA PRO A 242 -14.71 -26.75 -5.94
C PRO A 242 -13.20 -26.78 -6.22
N THR A 243 -12.77 -26.28 -7.37
CA THR A 243 -11.37 -26.37 -7.80
C THR A 243 -10.54 -25.28 -7.14
N LEU A 244 -11.04 -24.04 -7.11
CA LEU A 244 -10.33 -22.91 -6.50
C LEU A 244 -10.27 -23.04 -4.96
N SER A 245 -11.34 -23.54 -4.33
CA SER A 245 -11.37 -23.79 -2.88
C SER A 245 -10.31 -24.82 -2.47
N GLU A 246 -10.17 -25.91 -3.23
CA GLU A 246 -9.12 -26.91 -2.97
C GLU A 246 -7.73 -26.35 -3.24
N PHE A 247 -7.56 -25.62 -4.36
CA PHE A 247 -6.30 -24.97 -4.69
C PHE A 247 -5.81 -24.05 -3.56
N VAL A 248 -6.66 -23.13 -3.08
CA VAL A 248 -6.29 -22.19 -2.02
C VAL A 248 -5.94 -22.91 -0.71
N LYS A 249 -6.64 -23.99 -0.35
CA LYS A 249 -6.32 -24.79 0.85
C LYS A 249 -4.97 -25.50 0.77
N VAL A 250 -4.54 -25.88 -0.42
CA VAL A 250 -3.26 -26.58 -0.64
C VAL A 250 -2.09 -25.59 -0.70
N LEU A 251 -2.29 -24.33 -1.10
CA LEU A 251 -1.23 -23.33 -1.25
C LEU A 251 -0.21 -23.26 -0.09
N PRO A 252 -0.61 -23.22 1.20
CA PRO A 252 0.33 -23.12 2.31
C PRO A 252 1.25 -24.35 2.45
N THR A 253 0.84 -25.48 1.86
CA THR A 253 1.62 -26.72 1.90
C THR A 253 2.70 -26.79 0.81
N LEU A 254 2.67 -25.89 -0.17
CA LEU A 254 3.62 -25.86 -1.28
C LEU A 254 4.97 -25.29 -0.80
N LYS A 255 5.90 -26.18 -0.47
CA LYS A 255 7.21 -25.81 0.09
C LYS A 255 8.27 -25.60 -0.99
N LYS A 256 9.29 -24.81 -0.62
CA LYS A 256 10.43 -24.50 -1.48
C LYS A 256 11.29 -25.68 -1.89
N GLU A 257 11.29 -26.73 -1.06
CA GLU A 257 12.03 -27.95 -1.35
C GLU A 257 11.41 -28.73 -2.52
N ASP A 258 10.09 -28.64 -2.67
CA ASP A 258 9.31 -29.36 -3.67
C ASP A 258 9.21 -28.59 -4.99
N HIS A 259 9.19 -27.25 -4.93
CA HIS A 259 9.01 -26.37 -6.11
C HIS A 259 10.20 -25.44 -6.33
N LYS A 260 11.29 -25.97 -6.90
CA LYS A 260 12.53 -25.20 -7.17
C LYS A 260 12.35 -24.03 -8.15
N SER A 261 11.29 -24.03 -8.95
CA SER A 261 10.99 -22.97 -9.90
C SER A 261 10.47 -21.71 -9.23
N PHE A 262 9.82 -21.83 -8.06
CA PHE A 262 9.18 -20.73 -7.34
C PHE A 262 10.19 -19.70 -6.87
N ASN A 263 9.80 -18.43 -7.01
CA ASN A 263 10.58 -17.28 -6.61
C ASN A 263 10.01 -16.64 -5.35
N GLU A 264 10.67 -15.57 -4.89
CA GLU A 264 10.32 -14.84 -3.69
C GLU A 264 8.86 -14.37 -3.72
N LEU A 265 8.42 -13.79 -4.85
CA LEU A 265 7.04 -13.32 -5.03
C LEU A 265 6.02 -14.43 -4.89
N THR A 266 6.29 -15.63 -5.44
CA THR A 266 5.39 -16.78 -5.31
C THR A 266 5.09 -17.10 -3.85
N TYR A 267 6.11 -17.18 -3.00
CA TYR A 267 5.92 -17.51 -1.58
C TYR A 267 5.20 -16.40 -0.83
N VAL A 268 5.55 -15.14 -1.09
CA VAL A 268 4.92 -14.00 -0.45
C VAL A 268 3.42 -13.93 -0.81
N LEU A 269 3.06 -14.18 -2.07
CA LEU A 269 1.65 -14.25 -2.50
C LEU A 269 0.90 -15.42 -1.90
N ILE A 270 1.51 -16.61 -1.82
CA ILE A 270 0.93 -17.77 -1.14
C ILE A 270 0.55 -17.42 0.30
N GLN A 271 1.49 -16.79 1.02
CA GLN A 271 1.26 -16.36 2.41
C GLN A 271 0.20 -15.27 2.50
N GLY A 272 0.17 -14.35 1.53
CA GLY A 272 -0.86 -13.31 1.46
C GLY A 272 -2.25 -13.87 1.24
N ILE A 273 -2.43 -14.78 0.28
CA ILE A 273 -3.71 -15.48 0.04
C ILE A 273 -4.10 -16.25 1.29
N TYR A 274 -3.16 -16.99 1.90
CA TYR A 274 -3.45 -17.75 3.12
C TYR A 274 -3.98 -16.86 4.23
N LEU A 275 -3.34 -15.70 4.46
CA LEU A 275 -3.80 -14.71 5.44
C LEU A 275 -5.23 -14.21 5.14
N GLN A 276 -5.54 -13.90 3.87
CA GLN A 276 -6.88 -13.42 3.49
C GLN A 276 -7.98 -14.45 3.78
N PHE A 277 -7.70 -15.74 3.54
CA PHE A 277 -8.67 -16.82 3.76
C PHE A 277 -8.75 -17.29 5.24
N LEU A 278 -7.76 -16.97 6.07
CA LEU A 278 -7.86 -17.12 7.53
C LEU A 278 -8.67 -15.98 8.18
N ASP A 279 -8.60 -14.77 7.62
CA ASP A 279 -9.19 -13.54 8.17
C ASP A 279 -8.96 -13.39 9.70
N MET A 280 -10.01 -13.23 10.50
CA MET A 280 -9.93 -13.09 11.95
C MET A 280 -9.73 -14.42 12.69
N ASP A 281 -9.89 -15.55 11.99
CA ASP A 281 -9.75 -16.89 12.58
C ASP A 281 -8.30 -17.36 12.68
N MET A 282 -7.34 -16.56 12.18
CA MET A 282 -5.90 -16.83 12.28
C MET A 282 -5.47 -17.11 13.74
N THR A 283 -4.69 -18.17 13.93
CA THR A 283 -4.06 -18.49 15.22
C THR A 283 -2.72 -17.76 15.40
N TYR A 284 -2.24 -17.67 16.64
CA TYR A 284 -0.94 -17.06 16.92
C TYR A 284 0.24 -17.85 16.32
N GLU A 285 0.11 -19.16 16.20
CA GLU A 285 1.09 -20.03 15.54
C GLU A 285 1.15 -19.76 14.04
N GLN A 286 -0.02 -19.65 13.39
CA GLN A 286 -0.12 -19.29 11.97
C GLN A 286 0.44 -17.89 11.72
N ALA A 287 0.11 -16.91 12.58
CA ALA A 287 0.67 -15.57 12.51
C ALA A 287 2.20 -15.59 12.53
N ASN A 288 2.77 -16.37 13.46
CA ASN A 288 4.22 -16.53 13.59
C ASN A 288 4.83 -17.19 12.35
N GLU A 289 4.22 -18.28 11.85
CA GLU A 289 4.68 -18.99 10.65
C GLU A 289 4.67 -18.10 9.40
N ILE A 290 3.60 -17.33 9.20
CA ILE A 290 3.45 -16.43 8.05
C ILE A 290 4.55 -15.34 8.09
N ILE A 291 4.76 -14.70 9.25
CA ILE A 291 5.81 -13.68 9.43
C ILE A 291 7.18 -14.25 9.04
N HIS A 292 7.55 -15.41 9.60
CA HIS A 292 8.86 -16.01 9.33
C HIS A 292 9.00 -16.44 7.86
N THR A 293 7.95 -17.03 7.28
CA THR A 293 7.97 -17.51 5.89
C THR A 293 8.15 -16.36 4.91
N THR A 294 7.39 -15.27 5.06
CA THR A 294 7.48 -14.12 4.14
C THR A 294 8.83 -13.39 4.30
N CYS A 295 9.33 -13.22 5.53
CA CYS A 295 10.64 -12.61 5.77
C CYS A 295 11.79 -13.45 5.20
N ASN A 296 11.72 -14.78 5.35
CA ASN A 296 12.72 -15.69 4.79
C ASN A 296 12.72 -15.68 3.26
N ALA A 297 11.56 -15.48 2.61
CA ALA A 297 11.47 -15.35 1.16
C ALA A 297 12.29 -14.16 0.65
N ILE A 298 12.22 -13.00 1.32
CA ILE A 298 12.90 -11.77 0.87
C ILE A 298 14.32 -11.59 1.41
N ASN A 299 14.78 -12.44 2.35
CA ASN A 299 16.05 -12.22 3.05
C ASN A 299 17.28 -12.17 2.10
N GLY A 300 17.22 -12.91 0.99
CA GLY A 300 18.29 -13.00 -0.01
C GLY A 300 18.35 -11.84 -1.02
N ILE A 301 17.42 -10.89 -0.98
CA ILE A 301 17.39 -9.77 -1.92
C ILE A 301 18.44 -8.72 -1.53
N ASP A 302 19.29 -8.35 -2.49
CA ASP A 302 20.24 -7.24 -2.36
C ASP A 302 19.55 -5.92 -2.69
N LEU A 303 19.31 -5.09 -1.67
CA LEU A 303 18.63 -3.80 -1.81
C LEU A 303 19.41 -2.79 -2.66
N VAL A 304 20.74 -2.84 -2.64
CA VAL A 304 21.58 -1.92 -3.41
C VAL A 304 21.51 -2.27 -4.90
N GLU A 305 21.56 -3.57 -5.22
CA GLU A 305 21.38 -4.04 -6.59
C GLU A 305 19.94 -3.80 -7.09
N LEU A 306 18.94 -3.99 -6.23
CA LEU A 306 17.53 -3.69 -6.51
C LEU A 306 17.35 -2.22 -6.94
N GLU A 307 17.79 -1.27 -6.11
CA GLU A 307 17.69 0.16 -6.39
C GLU A 307 18.43 0.56 -7.68
N LYS A 308 19.60 -0.02 -7.91
CA LYS A 308 20.37 0.19 -9.14
C LYS A 308 19.62 -0.28 -10.38
N ASN A 309 18.99 -1.46 -10.33
CA ASN A 309 18.30 -2.05 -11.47
C ASN A 309 16.93 -1.38 -11.76
N LEU A 310 16.34 -0.69 -10.77
CA LEU A 310 15.15 0.13 -10.95
C LEU A 310 15.46 1.51 -11.55
N SER A 311 16.69 2.02 -11.40
CA SER A 311 17.11 3.30 -11.94
C SER A 311 17.33 3.25 -13.46
N SER A 312 16.53 4.02 -14.22
CA SER A 312 16.69 4.15 -15.68
C SER A 312 17.93 4.96 -16.07
N ILE A 313 18.33 5.94 -15.25
CA ILE A 313 19.41 6.90 -15.56
C ILE A 313 20.74 6.19 -15.81
N THR A 314 21.12 5.27 -14.91
CA THR A 314 22.41 4.57 -15.02
C THR A 314 22.48 3.62 -16.22
N GLN A 315 21.32 3.12 -16.65
CA GLN A 315 21.19 2.19 -17.76
C GLN A 315 21.23 2.96 -19.09
N ASP A 316 20.54 4.10 -19.17
CA ASP A 316 20.50 4.95 -20.36
C ASP A 316 21.90 5.51 -20.71
N GLU A 317 22.69 5.90 -19.70
CA GLU A 317 24.07 6.36 -19.89
C GLU A 317 25.00 5.24 -20.40
N ASP A 318 24.87 4.02 -19.88
CA ASP A 318 25.67 2.87 -20.33
C ASP A 318 25.28 2.48 -21.77
N ILE A 319 23.99 2.43 -22.08
CA ILE A 319 23.48 2.16 -23.43
C ILE A 319 23.98 3.21 -24.43
N ALA A 320 23.93 4.50 -24.08
CA ALA A 320 24.41 5.59 -24.94
C ALA A 320 25.91 5.50 -25.27
N ASN A 321 26.70 4.88 -24.38
CA ASN A 321 28.14 4.68 -24.55
C ASN A 321 28.51 3.31 -25.15
N THR A 322 27.51 2.49 -25.51
CA THR A 322 27.72 1.14 -26.03
C THR A 322 27.83 1.14 -27.56
N VAL A 323 28.65 0.24 -28.10
CA VAL A 323 28.79 0.06 -29.56
C VAL A 323 27.49 -0.48 -30.15
N ASP A 324 27.02 0.05 -31.29
CA ASP A 324 25.74 -0.28 -31.94
C ASP A 324 25.44 -1.79 -32.05
N SER A 325 26.46 -2.63 -32.22
CA SER A 325 26.33 -4.09 -32.31
C SER A 325 25.92 -4.77 -31.01
N GLU A 326 26.15 -4.14 -29.86
CA GLU A 326 25.90 -4.68 -28.52
C GLU A 326 24.69 -4.02 -27.83
N VAL A 327 24.21 -2.89 -28.36
CA VAL A 327 23.08 -2.13 -27.81
C VAL A 327 21.84 -3.00 -27.62
N ALA A 328 21.44 -3.77 -28.64
CA ALA A 328 20.26 -4.62 -28.56
C ALA A 328 20.37 -5.72 -27.49
N ALA A 329 21.56 -6.29 -27.31
CA ALA A 329 21.82 -7.30 -26.28
C ALA A 329 21.78 -6.69 -24.87
N LYS A 330 22.38 -5.51 -24.69
CA LYS A 330 22.35 -4.77 -23.42
C LYS A 330 20.93 -4.35 -23.04
N ILE A 331 20.14 -3.81 -23.98
CA ILE A 331 18.73 -3.45 -23.73
C ILE A 331 17.98 -4.67 -23.20
N LYS A 332 18.10 -5.82 -23.87
CA LYS A 332 17.44 -7.07 -23.43
C LYS A 332 17.88 -7.52 -22.04
N GLU A 333 19.17 -7.36 -21.72
CA GLU A 333 19.70 -7.66 -20.39
C GLU A 333 19.13 -6.74 -19.32
N TYR A 334 19.11 -5.41 -19.56
CA TYR A 334 18.54 -4.45 -18.62
C TYR A 334 17.04 -4.65 -18.42
N THR A 335 16.27 -4.91 -19.49
CA THR A 335 14.84 -5.25 -19.36
C THR A 335 14.63 -6.46 -18.45
N LYS A 336 15.48 -7.49 -18.57
CA LYS A 336 15.41 -8.68 -17.70
C LYS A 336 15.76 -8.34 -16.25
N LYS A 337 16.83 -7.56 -16.02
CA LYS A 337 17.23 -7.11 -14.67
C LYS A 337 16.16 -6.25 -14.02
N ARG A 338 15.55 -5.35 -14.77
CA ARG A 338 14.46 -4.48 -14.32
C ARG A 338 13.21 -5.28 -13.99
N ALA A 339 12.83 -6.26 -14.81
CA ALA A 339 11.71 -7.15 -14.51
C ALA A 339 11.94 -7.96 -13.21
N LEU A 340 13.17 -8.48 -13.01
CA LEU A 340 13.55 -9.14 -11.76
C LEU A 340 13.48 -8.18 -10.57
N ALA A 341 13.99 -6.95 -10.73
CA ALA A 341 13.97 -5.92 -9.72
C ALA A 341 12.53 -5.53 -9.33
N HIS A 342 11.62 -5.35 -10.29
CA HIS A 342 10.21 -5.09 -9.99
C HIS A 342 9.54 -6.24 -9.23
N MET A 343 9.84 -7.50 -9.58
CA MET A 343 9.33 -8.66 -8.85
C MET A 343 9.85 -8.70 -7.40
N GLN A 344 11.14 -8.43 -7.20
CA GLN A 344 11.75 -8.36 -5.87
C GLN A 344 11.21 -7.20 -5.04
N LEU A 345 11.00 -6.03 -5.67
CA LEU A 345 10.35 -4.87 -5.07
C LEU A 345 8.96 -5.25 -4.56
N GLN A 346 8.12 -5.83 -5.42
CA GLN A 346 6.77 -6.29 -5.07
C GLN A 346 6.79 -7.31 -3.92
N SER A 347 7.76 -8.23 -3.93
CA SER A 347 7.92 -9.24 -2.86
C SER A 347 8.19 -8.58 -1.50
N ILE A 348 9.04 -7.56 -1.47
CA ILE A 348 9.35 -6.81 -0.24
C ILE A 348 8.14 -5.99 0.22
N GLU A 349 7.49 -5.27 -0.68
CA GLU A 349 6.32 -4.46 -0.35
C GLU A 349 5.21 -5.30 0.27
N ILE A 350 4.82 -6.40 -0.40
CA ILE A 350 3.79 -7.30 0.12
C ILE A 350 4.23 -7.90 1.46
N THR A 351 5.51 -8.26 1.63
CA THR A 351 6.02 -8.76 2.92
C THR A 351 5.81 -7.75 4.06
N ILE A 352 6.14 -6.47 3.85
CA ILE A 352 5.96 -5.43 4.88
C ILE A 352 4.47 -5.24 5.18
N ASP A 353 3.63 -5.25 4.14
CA ASP A 353 2.19 -5.08 4.27
C ASP A 353 1.56 -6.27 5.04
N LEU A 354 2.00 -7.50 4.78
CA LEU A 354 1.55 -8.69 5.49
C LEU A 354 1.95 -8.65 6.96
N ILE A 355 3.19 -8.29 7.30
CA ILE A 355 3.61 -8.14 8.70
C ILE A 355 2.74 -7.09 9.41
N THR A 356 2.49 -5.96 8.74
CA THR A 356 1.66 -4.87 9.25
C THR A 356 0.22 -5.35 9.52
N ALA A 357 -0.39 -6.06 8.58
CA ALA A 357 -1.73 -6.62 8.72
C ALA A 357 -1.80 -7.70 9.81
N ILE A 358 -0.78 -8.55 9.94
CA ILE A 358 -0.71 -9.57 10.98
C ILE A 358 -0.65 -8.93 12.37
N ILE A 359 0.13 -7.86 12.54
CA ILE A 359 0.19 -7.09 13.80
C ILE A 359 -1.20 -6.56 14.17
N GLU A 360 -1.96 -6.02 13.21
CA GLU A 360 -3.33 -5.54 13.44
C GLU A 360 -4.28 -6.68 13.85
N ILE A 361 -4.19 -7.84 13.19
CA ILE A 361 -5.00 -9.01 13.53
C ILE A 361 -4.64 -9.53 14.92
N ILE A 362 -3.35 -9.58 15.27
CA ILE A 362 -2.89 -9.97 16.61
C ILE A 362 -3.46 -9.02 17.66
N ALA A 363 -3.42 -7.71 17.42
CA ALA A 363 -3.99 -6.71 18.34
C ALA A 363 -5.49 -6.94 18.55
N ALA A 364 -6.26 -7.07 17.47
CA ALA A 364 -7.69 -7.33 17.53
C ALA A 364 -8.02 -8.67 18.23
N LYS A 365 -7.27 -9.73 17.95
CA LYS A 365 -7.43 -11.04 18.59
C LYS A 365 -7.10 -11.00 20.08
N PHE A 366 -6.05 -10.27 20.46
CA PHE A 366 -5.67 -10.08 21.86
C PHE A 366 -6.77 -9.36 22.66
N GLU A 367 -7.42 -8.36 22.07
CA GLU A 367 -8.59 -7.71 22.68
C GLU A 367 -9.79 -8.66 22.83
N GLN A 368 -10.08 -9.47 21.80
CA GLN A 368 -11.18 -10.45 21.80
C GLN A 368 -10.97 -11.57 22.83
N GLU A 369 -9.75 -12.07 22.98
CA GLU A 369 -9.41 -13.14 23.92
C GLU A 369 -9.25 -12.66 25.37
N HIS A 370 -9.75 -11.47 25.70
CA HIS A 370 -9.65 -10.85 27.03
C HIS A 370 -8.20 -10.69 27.53
N LYS A 371 -7.29 -10.28 26.64
CA LYS A 371 -5.90 -9.94 26.97
C LYS A 371 -5.10 -11.12 27.57
N ARG A 372 -5.33 -12.33 27.06
CA ARG A 372 -4.50 -13.50 27.40
C ARG A 372 -3.08 -13.30 26.90
N LYS A 373 -2.10 -13.79 27.67
CA LYS A 373 -0.68 -13.70 27.32
C LYS A 373 -0.41 -14.34 25.95
N LEU A 374 0.32 -13.62 25.10
CA LEU A 374 0.78 -14.15 23.82
C LEU A 374 1.72 -15.36 23.99
N PRO A 375 1.75 -16.30 23.04
CA PRO A 375 2.74 -17.36 23.02
C PRO A 375 4.17 -16.80 22.99
N GLU A 376 5.09 -17.42 23.73
CA GLU A 376 6.47 -16.94 23.89
C GLU A 376 7.20 -16.81 22.55
N SER A 377 7.01 -17.76 21.64
CA SER A 377 7.59 -17.71 20.29
C SER A 377 7.11 -16.51 19.48
N LEU A 378 5.82 -16.16 19.57
CA LEU A 378 5.27 -14.99 18.88
C LEU A 378 5.77 -13.70 19.53
N SER A 379 5.86 -13.66 20.86
CA SER A 379 6.45 -12.53 21.58
C SER A 379 7.89 -12.29 21.17
N GLU A 380 8.73 -13.33 21.06
CA GLU A 380 10.11 -13.20 20.58
C GLU A 380 10.17 -12.69 19.13
N THR A 381 9.28 -13.19 18.26
CA THR A 381 9.17 -12.71 16.88
C THR A 381 8.84 -11.22 16.82
N LEU A 382 7.84 -10.77 17.59
CA LEU A 382 7.42 -9.37 17.61
C LEU A 382 8.51 -8.46 18.19
N VAL A 383 9.16 -8.88 19.28
CA VAL A 383 10.10 -8.04 20.03
C VAL A 383 11.53 -8.02 19.46
N SER A 384 11.97 -9.11 18.83
CA SER A 384 13.35 -9.24 18.35
C SER A 384 13.43 -9.36 16.84
N PHE A 385 12.63 -10.24 16.22
CA PHE A 385 12.75 -10.53 14.80
C PHE A 385 12.20 -9.42 13.90
N VAL A 386 10.96 -8.98 14.13
CA VAL A 386 10.30 -7.95 13.30
C VAL A 386 11.07 -6.62 13.31
N PRO A 387 11.51 -6.08 14.47
CA PRO A 387 12.35 -4.88 14.50
C PRO A 387 13.63 -4.97 13.66
N LEU A 388 14.30 -6.14 13.65
CA LEU A 388 15.50 -6.34 12.84
C LEU A 388 15.18 -6.27 11.33
N VAL A 389 14.06 -6.86 10.92
CA VAL A 389 13.59 -6.80 9.52
C VAL A 389 13.25 -5.35 9.14
N PHE A 390 12.49 -4.65 9.97
CA PHE A 390 12.14 -3.25 9.73
C PHE A 390 13.38 -2.36 9.64
N ASN A 391 14.36 -2.52 10.52
CA ASN A 391 15.60 -1.75 10.47
C ASN A 391 16.40 -2.00 9.17
N LYS A 392 16.41 -3.25 8.66
CA LYS A 392 17.08 -3.59 7.38
C LYS A 392 16.41 -2.92 6.18
N LEU A 393 15.08 -2.74 6.22
CA LEU A 393 14.29 -2.23 5.11
C LEU A 393 14.02 -0.71 5.19
N ALA A 394 14.23 -0.09 6.36
CA ALA A 394 13.82 1.28 6.65
C ALA A 394 14.36 2.33 5.67
N SER A 395 15.60 2.18 5.19
CA SER A 395 16.20 3.15 4.26
C SER A 395 15.58 3.13 2.86
N SER A 396 15.17 1.95 2.39
CA SER A 396 14.64 1.77 1.03
C SER A 396 13.11 1.87 1.00
N PHE A 397 12.44 1.58 2.13
CA PHE A 397 10.97 1.55 2.25
C PHE A 397 10.47 2.35 3.47
N PRO A 398 10.86 3.62 3.64
CA PRO A 398 10.65 4.36 4.88
C PRO A 398 9.17 4.45 5.29
N ALA A 399 8.29 4.85 4.38
CA ALA A 399 6.86 5.01 4.69
C ALA A 399 6.19 3.70 5.12
N ARG A 400 6.36 2.61 4.34
CA ARG A 400 5.77 1.29 4.65
C ARG A 400 6.30 0.74 5.98
N VAL A 401 7.60 0.85 6.22
CA VAL A 401 8.23 0.39 7.47
C VAL A 401 7.73 1.20 8.67
N LEU A 402 7.54 2.52 8.53
CA LEU A 402 7.01 3.36 9.61
C LEU A 402 5.55 3.03 9.94
N ILE A 403 4.73 2.67 8.95
CA ILE A 403 3.36 2.18 9.20
C ILE A 403 3.41 0.89 10.04
N GLY A 404 4.28 -0.07 9.66
CA GLY A 404 4.51 -1.30 10.42
C GLY A 404 4.98 -1.02 11.86
N TRP A 405 5.93 -0.10 12.04
CA TRP A 405 6.39 0.33 13.36
C TRP A 405 5.29 0.98 14.19
N ASN A 406 4.47 1.86 13.60
CA ASN A 406 3.35 2.48 14.29
C ASN A 406 2.42 1.39 14.86
N ASN A 407 2.00 0.43 14.03
CA ASN A 407 1.13 -0.66 14.47
C ASN A 407 1.79 -1.52 15.56
N LEU A 408 3.08 -1.81 15.44
CA LEU A 408 3.83 -2.56 16.43
C LEU A 408 3.92 -1.83 17.79
N LEU A 409 4.13 -0.51 17.78
CA LEU A 409 4.18 0.31 19.00
C LEU A 409 2.81 0.36 19.70
N TRP A 410 1.72 0.50 18.95
CA TRP A 410 0.36 0.43 19.50
C TRP A 410 0.05 -0.96 20.08
N LEU A 411 0.50 -2.02 19.40
CA LEU A 411 0.40 -3.38 19.93
C LEU A 411 1.18 -3.49 21.25
N TYR A 412 2.43 -3.03 21.32
CA TYR A 412 3.23 -3.07 22.56
C TYR A 412 2.55 -2.42 23.75
N MET A 413 1.95 -1.25 23.56
CA MET A 413 1.17 -0.60 24.63
C MET A 413 -0.05 -1.42 25.07
N SER A 414 -0.62 -2.22 24.16
CA SER A 414 -1.78 -3.07 24.45
C SER A 414 -1.40 -4.36 25.18
N ILE A 415 -0.21 -4.90 24.91
CA ILE A 415 0.29 -6.17 25.48
C ILE A 415 1.33 -5.98 26.60
N ASP A 416 1.45 -4.76 27.13
CA ASP A 416 2.37 -4.37 28.22
C ASP A 416 3.86 -4.68 27.91
N VAL A 417 4.27 -4.54 26.64
CA VAL A 417 5.68 -4.63 26.25
C VAL A 417 6.33 -3.25 26.35
N ASN A 418 7.41 -3.16 27.12
CA ASN A 418 8.14 -1.91 27.26
C ASN A 418 9.09 -1.68 26.07
N PHE A 419 8.66 -0.84 25.13
CA PHE A 419 9.46 -0.47 23.95
C PHE A 419 10.86 0.09 24.29
N TYR A 420 10.98 0.83 25.40
CA TYR A 420 12.24 1.48 25.78
C TYR A 420 13.25 0.50 26.38
N GLU A 421 12.81 -0.68 26.81
CA GLU A 421 13.66 -1.73 27.39
C GLU A 421 13.97 -2.86 26.40
N LEU A 422 13.54 -2.72 25.13
CA LEU A 422 13.81 -3.73 24.11
C LEU A 422 15.32 -3.89 23.82
N PRO A 423 15.74 -5.11 23.44
CA PRO A 423 17.15 -5.39 23.17
C PRO A 423 17.70 -4.56 22.01
N ASN A 424 19.02 -4.37 21.97
CA ASN A 424 19.74 -3.62 20.93
C ASN A 424 19.35 -2.13 20.81
N ASN A 425 18.75 -1.54 21.85
CA ASN A 425 18.36 -0.12 21.88
C ASN A 425 17.45 0.28 20.71
N GLN A 426 16.43 -0.53 20.41
CA GLN A 426 15.51 -0.28 19.28
C GLN A 426 14.93 1.13 19.27
N HIS A 427 14.54 1.66 20.44
CA HIS A 427 14.05 3.02 20.58
C HIS A 427 15.03 4.08 20.08
N THR A 428 16.33 3.90 20.32
CA THR A 428 17.38 4.81 19.87
C THR A 428 17.59 4.70 18.35
N LEU A 429 17.58 3.49 17.80
CA LEU A 429 17.70 3.27 16.36
C LEU A 429 16.55 3.91 15.59
N LEU A 430 15.31 3.65 16.03
CA LEU A 430 14.10 4.21 15.42
C LEU A 430 14.08 5.74 15.52
N TRP A 431 14.43 6.30 16.69
CA TRP A 431 14.46 7.75 16.88
C TRP A 431 15.51 8.44 16.00
N ASN A 432 16.70 7.84 15.85
CA ASN A 432 17.73 8.38 14.97
C ASN A 432 17.32 8.30 13.49
N PHE A 433 16.61 7.24 13.10
CA PHE A 433 16.04 7.12 11.76
C PHE A 433 15.03 8.23 11.48
N ILE A 434 14.08 8.47 12.40
CA ILE A 434 13.09 9.57 12.28
C ILE A 434 13.78 10.92 12.10
N LYS A 435 14.75 11.24 12.96
CA LYS A 435 15.51 12.51 12.89
C LYS A 435 16.23 12.70 11.55
N LYS A 436 16.75 11.61 10.98
CA LYS A 436 17.43 11.65 9.68
C LYS A 436 16.43 11.97 8.56
N GLU A 437 15.26 11.33 8.56
CA GLU A 437 14.24 11.52 7.53
C GLU A 437 13.53 12.88 7.64
N GLU A 438 13.28 13.39 8.85
CA GLU A 438 12.74 14.75 9.08
C GLU A 438 13.66 15.85 8.53
N GLY A 439 14.98 15.61 8.53
CA GLY A 439 15.96 16.53 7.96
C GLY A 439 16.04 16.52 6.43
N SER A 440 15.31 15.63 5.76
CA SER A 440 15.21 15.61 4.30
C SER A 440 14.10 16.56 3.84
N ASP A 441 14.33 17.35 2.77
CA ASP A 441 13.32 18.23 2.14
C ASP A 441 12.24 17.41 1.39
N SER A 442 11.76 16.32 1.99
CA SER A 442 10.73 15.46 1.43
C SER A 442 9.40 16.21 1.37
N LYS A 443 8.89 16.38 0.14
CA LYS A 443 7.52 16.85 -0.12
C LYS A 443 6.48 15.74 0.01
N ASP A 444 6.90 14.51 0.35
CA ASP A 444 6.00 13.38 0.46
C ASP A 444 5.19 13.46 1.76
N ILE A 445 3.92 13.83 1.60
CA ILE A 445 2.93 13.91 2.67
C ILE A 445 2.75 12.54 3.35
N SER A 446 2.78 11.44 2.58
CA SER A 446 2.59 10.09 3.12
C SER A 446 3.72 9.73 4.09
N LEU A 447 4.96 10.08 3.74
CA LEU A 447 6.10 9.90 4.63
C LEU A 447 5.96 10.76 5.90
N LYS A 448 5.57 12.03 5.77
CA LYS A 448 5.34 12.92 6.93
C LYS A 448 4.29 12.38 7.89
N VAL A 449 3.16 11.91 7.37
CA VAL A 449 2.09 11.27 8.17
C VAL A 449 2.63 10.05 8.90
N SER A 450 3.40 9.21 8.21
CA SER A 450 3.97 7.98 8.78
C SER A 450 4.99 8.29 9.89
N LEU A 451 5.89 9.26 9.67
CA LEU A 451 6.84 9.75 10.67
C LEU A 451 6.11 10.24 11.91
N MET A 452 5.17 11.18 11.73
CA MET A 452 4.45 11.79 12.85
C MET A 452 3.60 10.78 13.63
N SER A 453 3.08 9.75 12.96
CA SER A 453 2.37 8.64 13.61
C SER A 453 3.28 7.84 14.54
N VAL A 454 4.50 7.51 14.10
CA VAL A 454 5.48 6.81 14.94
C VAL A 454 5.97 7.70 16.08
N VAL A 455 6.25 8.99 15.84
CA VAL A 455 6.62 9.95 16.89
C VAL A 455 5.53 10.00 17.96
N TRP A 456 4.25 10.06 17.56
CA TRP A 456 3.14 10.04 18.50
C TRP A 456 3.11 8.75 19.31
N ALA A 457 3.16 7.59 18.66
CA ALA A 457 3.13 6.30 19.34
C ALA A 457 4.30 6.12 20.33
N MET A 458 5.51 6.54 19.95
CA MET A 458 6.69 6.55 20.82
C MET A 458 6.44 7.44 22.05
N LEU A 459 6.04 8.70 21.84
CA LEU A 459 5.82 9.62 22.96
C LEU A 459 4.69 9.18 23.87
N LYS A 460 3.62 8.59 23.33
CA LYS A 460 2.54 8.01 24.15
C LYS A 460 3.06 6.82 24.96
N ALA A 461 3.88 5.94 24.38
CA ALA A 461 4.54 4.87 25.13
C ALA A 461 5.47 5.40 26.23
N ALA A 462 6.11 6.57 26.02
CA ALA A 462 6.94 7.22 27.03
C ALA A 462 6.13 7.69 28.24
N THR A 463 4.88 8.16 28.03
CA THR A 463 4.03 8.60 29.15
C THR A 463 3.57 7.44 30.05
N LEU A 464 3.69 6.19 29.58
CA LEU A 464 3.33 4.99 30.33
C LEU A 464 4.49 4.43 31.18
N GLN A 465 5.69 5.02 31.06
CA GLN A 465 6.87 4.59 31.81
C GLN A 465 6.80 5.06 33.27
N SER A 466 7.55 4.40 34.16
CA SER A 466 7.64 4.81 35.56
C SER A 466 8.27 6.21 35.73
N GLU A 467 9.19 6.58 34.83
CA GLU A 467 9.88 7.87 34.81
C GLU A 467 9.78 8.53 33.42
N PRO A 468 8.59 9.07 33.03
CA PRO A 468 8.37 9.59 31.68
C PRO A 468 9.38 10.69 31.28
N LEU A 469 9.73 11.58 32.21
CA LEU A 469 10.67 12.67 31.95
C LEU A 469 12.07 12.16 31.59
N ALA A 470 12.52 11.04 32.20
CA ALA A 470 13.81 10.46 31.90
C ALA A 470 13.87 9.99 30.44
N VAL A 471 12.79 9.39 29.94
CA VAL A 471 12.68 8.96 28.54
C VAL A 471 12.61 10.15 27.59
N ILE A 472 11.81 11.17 27.91
CA ILE A 472 11.77 12.42 27.12
C ILE A 472 13.16 13.08 27.04
N ASN A 473 13.93 13.03 28.13
CA ASN A 473 15.30 13.51 28.16
C ASN A 473 16.24 12.68 27.26
N GLN A 474 16.09 11.35 27.24
CA GLN A 474 16.86 10.47 26.33
C GLN A 474 16.57 10.78 24.85
N LEU A 475 15.34 11.13 24.52
CA LEU A 475 14.98 11.56 23.15
C LEU A 475 15.52 12.96 22.80
N GLY A 476 16.01 13.72 23.79
CA GLY A 476 16.49 15.08 23.61
C GLY A 476 15.35 16.10 23.48
N LEU A 477 14.20 15.81 24.10
CA LEU A 477 12.98 16.64 24.00
C LEU A 477 12.63 17.37 25.31
N ASN A 478 13.40 17.16 26.37
CA ASN A 478 13.15 17.78 27.67
C ASN A 478 13.16 19.32 27.57
N ASN A 479 12.05 19.95 27.93
CA ASN A 479 11.79 21.39 27.83
C ASN A 479 12.10 21.99 26.45
N SER A 480 11.93 21.20 25.38
CA SER A 480 12.22 21.62 24.00
C SER A 480 11.06 22.41 23.39
N MET A 481 11.00 23.71 23.68
CA MET A 481 10.02 24.62 23.04
C MET A 481 10.13 24.64 21.52
N ALA A 482 11.35 24.58 20.99
CA ALA A 482 11.59 24.57 19.55
C ALA A 482 10.94 23.36 18.85
N PHE A 483 10.93 22.19 19.50
CA PHE A 483 10.24 21.02 18.95
C PHE A 483 8.73 21.25 18.91
N VAL A 484 8.15 21.73 20.01
CA VAL A 484 6.70 22.02 20.09
C VAL A 484 6.27 23.05 19.06
N GLU A 485 7.01 24.15 18.90
CA GLU A 485 6.76 25.16 17.88
C GLU A 485 6.83 24.58 16.45
N THR A 486 7.78 23.67 16.20
CA THR A 486 7.90 22.97 14.90
C THR A 486 6.63 22.17 14.59
N ILE A 487 6.13 21.40 15.55
CA ILE A 487 4.92 20.58 15.36
C ILE A 487 3.67 21.44 15.19
N ILE A 488 3.55 22.54 15.95
CA ILE A 488 2.45 23.50 15.81
C ILE A 488 2.50 24.16 14.42
N ASN A 489 3.68 24.52 13.94
CA ASN A 489 3.83 25.11 12.61
C ASN A 489 3.47 24.10 11.50
N GLU A 490 3.86 22.83 11.63
CA GLU A 490 3.43 21.78 10.69
C GLU A 490 1.91 21.65 10.68
N TYR A 491 1.25 21.59 11.85
CA TYR A 491 -0.21 21.58 11.95
C TYR A 491 -0.87 22.77 11.23
N LYS A 492 -0.35 23.98 11.46
CA LYS A 492 -0.92 25.22 10.90
C LYS A 492 -0.70 25.37 9.39
N THR A 493 0.33 24.74 8.86
CA THR A 493 0.71 24.87 7.43
C THR A 493 0.23 23.71 6.57
N CYS A 494 -0.03 22.54 7.14
CA CYS A 494 -0.57 21.41 6.40
C CYS A 494 -2.09 21.54 6.19
N ASN A 495 -2.56 21.07 5.03
CA ASN A 495 -3.98 21.03 4.68
C ASN A 495 -4.60 19.62 4.84
N GLU A 496 -3.80 18.67 5.35
CA GLU A 496 -4.19 17.27 5.45
C GLU A 496 -4.61 16.95 6.89
N ILE A 497 -5.89 16.64 7.08
CA ILE A 497 -6.49 16.39 8.40
C ILE A 497 -5.76 15.25 9.12
N GLU A 498 -5.34 14.22 8.41
CA GLU A 498 -4.63 13.09 9.00
C GLU A 498 -3.30 13.51 9.63
N LEU A 499 -2.51 14.36 8.95
CA LEU A 499 -1.27 14.89 9.50
C LEU A 499 -1.55 15.79 10.72
N GLN A 500 -2.56 16.64 10.63
CA GLN A 500 -3.01 17.48 11.74
C GLN A 500 -3.37 16.64 12.98
N GLN A 501 -4.07 15.52 12.79
CA GLN A 501 -4.37 14.57 13.87
C GLN A 501 -3.11 14.01 14.52
N LYS A 502 -2.09 13.63 13.73
CA LYS A 502 -0.84 13.11 14.31
C LYS A 502 -0.10 14.20 15.08
N CYS A 503 -0.06 15.43 14.57
CA CYS A 503 0.57 16.56 15.27
C CYS A 503 -0.07 16.81 16.64
N ILE A 504 -1.40 16.88 16.74
CA ILE A 504 -2.06 17.06 18.05
C ILE A 504 -1.84 15.86 18.98
N GLY A 505 -1.73 14.64 18.44
CA GLY A 505 -1.37 13.44 19.20
C GLY A 505 0.03 13.53 19.81
N VAL A 506 1.03 13.94 19.02
CA VAL A 506 2.40 14.21 19.49
C VAL A 506 2.40 15.24 20.61
N LEU A 507 1.72 16.37 20.41
CA LEU A 507 1.64 17.45 21.39
C LEU A 507 0.96 17.00 22.69
N SER A 508 -0.14 16.25 22.59
CA SER A 508 -0.85 15.73 23.78
C SER A 508 0.05 14.84 24.64
N SER A 509 0.88 14.03 24.01
CA SER A 509 1.79 13.11 24.71
C SER A 509 2.88 13.88 25.46
N LEU A 510 3.39 14.98 24.90
CA LEU A 510 4.34 15.85 25.60
C LEU A 510 3.68 16.62 26.74
N ALA A 511 2.45 17.08 26.57
CA ALA A 511 1.73 17.84 27.59
C ALA A 511 1.40 17.01 28.84
N LEU A 512 1.31 15.69 28.73
CA LEU A 512 1.07 14.78 29.86
C LEU A 512 2.28 14.65 30.81
N VAL A 513 3.49 14.98 30.35
CA VAL A 513 4.73 14.72 31.09
C VAL A 513 4.95 15.79 32.17
N GLN A 514 4.95 15.36 33.44
CA GLN A 514 5.20 16.22 34.60
C GLN A 514 6.62 16.81 34.61
N ASN A 515 6.80 17.89 35.37
CA ASN A 515 8.00 18.73 35.52
C ASN A 515 8.36 19.53 34.26
N GLN A 516 7.39 19.76 33.38
CA GLN A 516 7.53 20.57 32.16
C GLN A 516 6.34 21.52 32.00
N VAL A 517 6.00 22.25 33.08
CA VAL A 517 4.81 23.11 33.16
C VAL A 517 4.68 24.10 31.99
N GLU A 518 5.79 24.69 31.52
CA GLU A 518 5.75 25.64 30.40
C GLU A 518 5.45 24.98 29.05
N ILE A 519 5.91 23.73 28.85
CA ILE A 519 5.53 22.93 27.68
C ILE A 519 4.04 22.64 27.71
N ASN A 520 3.52 22.19 28.87
CA ASN A 520 2.09 21.97 29.05
C ASN A 520 1.28 23.26 28.81
N ARG A 521 1.72 24.40 29.37
CA ARG A 521 1.09 25.71 29.19
C ARG A 521 0.96 26.07 27.72
N PHE A 522 2.06 26.00 26.98
CA PHE A 522 2.09 26.38 25.58
C PHE A 522 1.19 25.48 24.70
N ILE A 523 1.24 24.17 24.92
CA ILE A 523 0.38 23.20 24.21
C ILE A 523 -1.09 23.38 24.59
N GLY A 524 -1.38 23.60 25.88
CA GLY A 524 -2.74 23.84 26.38
C GLY A 524 -3.39 25.06 25.75
N HIS A 525 -2.67 26.18 25.64
CA HIS A 525 -3.17 27.38 24.93
C HIS A 525 -3.43 27.11 23.45
N PHE A 526 -2.54 26.38 22.78
CA PHE A 526 -2.76 25.98 21.38
C PHE A 526 -3.98 25.06 21.23
N PHE A 527 -4.22 24.13 22.15
CA PHE A 527 -5.44 23.31 22.14
C PHE A 527 -6.70 24.15 22.38
N MET A 528 -6.65 25.16 23.26
CA MET A 528 -7.75 26.12 23.41
C MET A 528 -7.98 26.95 22.14
N GLU A 529 -6.91 27.32 21.40
CA GLU A 529 -7.01 27.97 20.08
C GLU A 529 -7.79 27.07 19.10
N ILE A 530 -7.44 25.78 19.00
CA ILE A 530 -8.13 24.81 18.14
C ILE A 530 -9.61 24.68 18.54
N LEU A 531 -9.89 24.51 19.84
CA LEU A 531 -11.25 24.28 20.35
C LEU A 531 -12.18 25.50 20.23
N THR A 532 -11.62 26.71 20.18
CA THR A 532 -12.38 27.95 20.02
C THR A 532 -12.47 28.43 18.59
N SER A 533 -11.62 27.91 17.69
CA SER A 533 -11.70 28.20 16.26
C SER A 533 -12.96 27.60 15.63
N LYS A 534 -13.58 28.37 14.74
CA LYS A 534 -14.74 27.94 13.93
C LYS A 534 -14.34 27.18 12.66
N GLU A 535 -13.07 27.26 12.29
CA GLU A 535 -12.52 26.66 11.08
C GLU A 535 -12.03 25.23 11.33
N SER A 536 -11.80 24.86 12.60
CA SER A 536 -11.36 23.52 12.99
C SER A 536 -12.34 22.43 12.54
N ASP A 537 -11.78 21.36 11.97
CA ASP A 537 -12.55 20.19 11.57
C ASP A 537 -13.18 19.51 12.81
N PRO A 538 -14.45 19.05 12.75
CA PRO A 538 -15.10 18.37 13.88
C PRO A 538 -14.34 17.17 14.42
N LEU A 539 -13.60 16.43 13.58
CA LEU A 539 -12.76 15.33 14.00
C LEU A 539 -11.63 15.81 14.91
N LEU A 540 -10.93 16.88 14.55
CA LEU A 540 -9.86 17.47 15.36
C LEU A 540 -10.42 18.02 16.68
N LEU A 541 -11.62 18.63 16.66
CA LEU A 541 -12.29 19.09 17.87
C LEU A 541 -12.58 17.95 18.85
N VAL A 542 -13.01 16.79 18.34
CA VAL A 542 -13.22 15.58 19.16
C VAL A 542 -11.89 15.13 19.80
N GLU A 543 -10.83 14.96 18.99
CA GLU A 543 -9.53 14.48 19.49
C GLU A 543 -8.94 15.44 20.54
N VAL A 544 -8.88 16.74 20.24
CA VAL A 544 -8.32 17.73 21.17
C VAL A 544 -9.12 17.80 22.47
N THR A 545 -10.45 17.66 22.41
CA THR A 545 -11.28 17.63 23.62
C THR A 545 -10.96 16.42 24.49
N ASN A 546 -10.78 15.24 23.89
CA ASN A 546 -10.37 14.05 24.62
C ASN A 546 -8.96 14.21 25.22
N PHE A 547 -8.01 14.84 24.50
CA PHE A 547 -6.69 15.15 25.05
C PHE A 547 -6.76 16.12 26.24
N ILE A 548 -7.65 17.11 26.22
CA ILE A 548 -7.87 18.00 27.38
C ILE A 548 -8.36 17.20 28.59
N PHE A 549 -9.24 16.20 28.39
CA PHE A 549 -9.68 15.32 29.48
C PHE A 549 -8.51 14.52 30.04
N GLU A 550 -7.67 13.95 29.18
CA GLU A 550 -6.50 13.16 29.62
C GLU A 550 -5.50 14.02 30.38
N ILE A 551 -5.11 15.16 29.80
CA ILE A 551 -4.08 16.06 30.36
C ILE A 551 -4.54 16.58 31.72
N TYR A 552 -5.73 17.18 31.81
CA TYR A 552 -6.18 17.84 33.04
C TYR A 552 -7.15 16.97 33.87
N SER A 553 -6.89 15.66 33.91
CA SER A 553 -7.73 14.68 34.60
C SER A 553 -7.59 14.68 36.12
N ASP A 554 -6.46 15.13 36.66
CA ASP A 554 -6.13 15.06 38.09
C ASP A 554 -5.53 16.39 38.58
N SER A 555 -6.08 16.93 39.66
CA SER A 555 -5.59 18.17 40.31
C SER A 555 -4.22 18.01 40.98
N ALA A 556 -3.74 16.78 41.17
CA ALA A 556 -2.41 16.50 41.70
C ALA A 556 -1.28 16.76 40.70
N TYR A 557 -1.57 16.90 39.40
CA TYR A 557 -0.54 17.18 38.39
C TYR A 557 0.01 18.60 38.53
N ASP A 558 1.33 18.74 38.34
CA ASP A 558 2.08 20.00 38.54
C ASP A 558 1.58 21.15 37.66
N TYR A 559 1.03 20.84 36.49
CA TYR A 559 0.45 21.80 35.57
C TYR A 559 -1.04 22.09 35.79
N ASP A 560 -1.78 21.36 36.65
CA ASP A 560 -3.22 21.60 36.82
C ASP A 560 -3.48 22.97 37.46
N THR A 561 -2.89 23.20 38.64
CA THR A 561 -3.00 24.51 39.29
C THR A 561 -2.28 25.60 38.49
N GLU A 562 -1.07 25.30 38.00
CA GLU A 562 -0.21 26.32 37.36
C GLU A 562 -0.70 26.76 35.98
N VAL A 563 -1.41 25.89 35.25
CA VAL A 563 -1.91 26.15 33.89
C VAL A 563 -3.43 26.16 33.89
N PHE A 564 -4.09 25.02 34.15
CA PHE A 564 -5.55 24.90 33.97
C PHE A 564 -6.32 25.92 34.83
N VAL A 565 -5.95 26.04 36.11
CA VAL A 565 -6.60 26.98 37.05
C VAL A 565 -6.15 28.42 36.79
N LYS A 566 -4.84 28.70 36.83
CA LYS A 566 -4.33 30.09 36.70
C LYS A 566 -4.61 30.72 35.33
N ASP A 567 -4.57 29.95 34.25
CA ASP A 567 -4.83 30.45 32.89
C ASP A 567 -6.32 30.38 32.52
N SER A 568 -7.19 30.07 33.49
CA SER A 568 -8.66 30.13 33.34
C SER A 568 -9.20 29.24 32.21
N PHE A 569 -8.63 28.04 32.05
CA PHE A 569 -9.09 27.08 31.04
C PHE A 569 -10.52 26.62 31.31
N LEU A 570 -10.91 26.43 32.57
CA LEU A 570 -12.29 26.10 32.95
C LEU A 570 -13.31 27.15 32.46
N GLN A 571 -12.97 28.43 32.58
CA GLN A 571 -13.84 29.51 32.10
C GLN A 571 -13.91 29.50 30.57
N THR A 572 -12.77 29.35 29.90
CA THR A 572 -12.71 29.24 28.44
C THR A 572 -13.51 28.05 27.91
N LEU A 573 -13.44 26.89 28.58
CA LEU A 573 -14.22 25.70 28.23
C LEU A 573 -15.72 25.99 28.27
N LYS A 574 -16.21 26.62 29.33
CA LYS A 574 -17.63 26.95 29.50
C LYS A 574 -18.13 28.01 28.52
N GLU A 575 -17.39 29.11 28.40
CA GLU A 575 -17.89 30.32 27.72
C GLU A 575 -17.66 30.28 26.21
N LYS A 576 -16.61 29.59 25.75
CA LYS A 576 -16.20 29.60 24.34
C LYS A 576 -16.26 28.22 23.70
N VAL A 577 -15.71 27.18 24.34
CA VAL A 577 -15.60 25.84 23.76
C VAL A 577 -16.97 25.14 23.71
N VAL A 578 -17.72 25.09 24.80
CA VAL A 578 -19.04 24.43 24.85
C VAL A 578 -20.00 24.98 23.79
N PRO A 579 -20.18 26.31 23.62
CA PRO A 579 -21.01 26.84 22.54
C PRO A 579 -20.52 26.45 21.14
N ASN A 580 -19.21 26.52 20.90
CA ASN A 580 -18.61 26.17 19.61
C ASN A 580 -18.84 24.69 19.27
N LEU A 581 -18.47 23.77 20.16
CA LEU A 581 -18.63 22.32 19.95
C LEU A 581 -20.10 21.95 19.78
N LYS A 582 -21.01 22.55 20.55
CA LYS A 582 -22.46 22.32 20.39
C LYS A 582 -22.94 22.68 18.98
N GLU A 583 -22.46 23.79 18.43
CA GLU A 583 -22.78 24.21 17.06
C GLU A 583 -22.14 23.25 16.04
N ARG A 584 -20.81 23.04 16.12
CA ARG A 584 -20.04 22.24 15.16
C ARG A 584 -20.51 20.80 15.12
N PHE A 585 -20.68 20.16 16.27
CA PHE A 585 -21.11 18.76 16.36
C PHE A 585 -22.56 18.57 15.93
N LYS A 586 -23.43 19.59 16.06
CA LYS A 586 -24.80 19.52 15.52
C LYS A 586 -24.80 19.32 14.01
N PHE A 587 -23.89 19.96 13.28
CA PHE A 587 -23.80 19.92 11.81
C PHE A 587 -23.04 18.73 11.25
N VAL A 588 -22.41 17.89 12.08
CA VAL A 588 -21.88 16.60 11.62
C VAL A 588 -23.04 15.74 11.11
N ASP A 589 -22.98 15.38 9.83
CA ASP A 589 -24.00 14.63 9.11
C ASP A 589 -23.93 13.14 9.49
N ARG A 590 -24.96 12.67 10.20
CA ARG A 590 -25.07 11.28 10.65
C ARG A 590 -25.12 10.29 9.49
N ASN A 591 -25.61 10.69 8.32
CA ASN A 591 -25.73 9.80 7.17
C ASN A 591 -24.41 9.65 6.41
N LYS A 592 -23.57 10.69 6.43
CA LYS A 592 -22.24 10.66 5.80
C LYS A 592 -21.16 10.09 6.72
N SER A 593 -21.21 10.45 8.01
CA SER A 593 -20.17 10.09 8.98
C SER A 593 -20.81 9.68 10.31
N PRO A 594 -21.50 8.52 10.35
CA PRO A 594 -22.21 8.06 11.55
C PRO A 594 -21.28 7.89 12.75
N GLU A 595 -20.08 7.33 12.56
CA GLU A 595 -19.08 7.12 13.61
C GLU A 595 -18.60 8.45 14.21
N LEU A 596 -18.26 9.43 13.36
CA LEU A 596 -17.86 10.76 13.84
C LEU A 596 -19.00 11.45 14.60
N LYS A 597 -20.25 11.26 14.18
CA LYS A 597 -21.41 11.82 14.89
C LYS A 597 -21.58 11.21 16.27
N GLU A 598 -21.38 9.90 16.40
CA GLU A 598 -21.43 9.20 17.67
C GLU A 598 -20.33 9.68 18.60
N ARG A 599 -19.06 9.67 18.14
CA ARG A 599 -17.92 10.19 18.89
C ARG A 599 -18.11 11.63 19.33
N ALA A 600 -18.61 12.51 18.45
CA ALA A 600 -18.90 13.90 18.78
C ALA A 600 -19.97 14.04 19.86
N THR A 601 -21.00 13.19 19.84
CA THR A 601 -22.06 13.19 20.85
C THR A 601 -21.52 12.70 22.20
N GLU A 602 -20.75 11.62 22.20
CA GLU A 602 -20.10 11.06 23.40
C GLU A 602 -19.14 12.07 24.03
N THR A 603 -18.20 12.63 23.26
CA THR A 603 -17.24 13.63 23.73
C THR A 603 -17.95 14.86 24.30
N PHE A 604 -19.06 15.31 23.71
CA PHE A 604 -19.81 16.45 24.25
C PHE A 604 -20.49 16.13 25.60
N ASN A 605 -20.97 14.89 25.79
CA ASN A 605 -21.52 14.46 27.08
C ASN A 605 -20.43 14.35 28.15
N ILE A 606 -19.26 13.82 27.79
CA ILE A 606 -18.10 13.74 28.68
C ILE A 606 -17.63 15.14 29.05
N LEU A 607 -17.62 16.09 28.11
CA LEU A 607 -17.25 17.48 28.37
C LEU A 607 -18.10 18.12 29.48
N GLY A 608 -19.41 17.89 29.46
CA GLY A 608 -20.29 18.36 30.53
C GLY A 608 -19.93 17.78 31.90
N SER A 609 -19.60 16.48 31.93
CA SER A 609 -19.18 15.79 33.16
C SER A 609 -17.81 16.28 33.66
N PHE A 610 -16.86 16.47 32.74
CA PHE A 610 -15.52 16.99 33.02
C PHE A 610 -15.56 18.41 33.60
N ILE A 611 -16.39 19.30 33.04
CA ILE A 611 -16.55 20.66 33.56
C ILE A 611 -17.08 20.63 34.99
N ASN A 612 -18.13 19.85 35.26
CA ASN A 612 -18.69 19.72 36.62
C ASN A 612 -17.66 19.14 37.61
N TYR A 613 -16.87 18.16 37.15
CA TYR A 613 -15.77 17.59 37.94
C TYR A 613 -14.73 18.66 38.30
N LYS A 614 -14.21 19.40 37.33
CA LYS A 614 -13.21 20.46 37.56
C LYS A 614 -13.75 21.64 38.39
N GLU A 615 -15.05 21.93 38.33
CA GLU A 615 -15.68 22.89 39.25
C GLU A 615 -15.64 22.40 40.71
N SER A 616 -15.85 21.11 40.93
CA SER A 616 -15.85 20.54 42.27
C SER A 616 -14.46 20.52 42.92
N GLU A 617 -13.39 20.47 42.12
CA GLU A 617 -12.01 20.60 42.61
C GLU A 617 -11.60 22.05 42.94
N ALA A 618 -12.32 23.04 42.39
CA ALA A 618 -12.03 24.46 42.62
C ALA A 618 -12.61 25.00 43.96
N HIS A 619 -13.29 24.15 44.73
CA HIS A 619 -13.86 24.42 46.06
C HIS A 619 -13.11 23.63 47.12
#